data_AF-A0A1L0DGN6-F1
#
_entry.id   AF-A0A1L0DGN6-F1
#
_cell.length_a   1.000
_cell.length_b   1.000
_cell.length_c   1.000
_cell.angle_alpha   90.00
_cell.angle_beta   90.00
_cell.angle_gamma   90.00
#
_symmetry.space_group_name_H-M   'P 1'
#
loop_
_entity.id
_entity.type
_entity.pdbx_description
1 polymer ?
#
loop_
_entity_poly.entity_id
_entity_poly.type
_entity_poly.pdbx_seq_one_letter_code
_entity_poly.pdbx_strand_id
1 'polypeptide(L)'
;MSGLSKQRYLAILSSGVFAAFSPEKLNKLHQEVGDYLNGYSGQLDLTERFNLYELQFYLALLTNHDVEAKSYLDRINDQFAGKPSQKIMVLRLMYYEACGDMKAAVNALGDSADELRASRRLATFSRTKQDGSPNVAEYIKNLNYYLNLQPSDSLAWAELGDQYNKVGHYDKAAFCFSEVLLQEPNAYNIFYKVGLNLYYQFLQDYQDKNDKKDKVLASLALLENARDNFLRSVEISDTYVKSWVGVYVVSGHSILDKLDNNKALAGQKKVTQFVSETRQLHQLSKKRIIQLEKLQSEDELSKFLEGNF
;
A
#
# COMPACT_ATOMS: atom_id res chain seq x y z
N MET A 1 1.21 23.41 -40.01
CA MET A 1 1.64 23.31 -38.60
C MET A 1 0.54 22.82 -37.65
N SER A 2 -0.76 23.01 -37.93
CA SER A 2 -1.85 22.64 -37.01
C SER A 2 -1.99 21.13 -36.70
N GLY A 3 -1.66 20.24 -37.65
CA GLY A 3 -1.77 18.78 -37.45
C GLY A 3 -0.73 18.17 -36.52
N LEU A 4 0.53 18.66 -36.57
CA LEU A 4 1.62 18.19 -35.72
C LEU A 4 1.42 18.61 -34.26
N SER A 5 0.97 19.85 -34.01
CA SER A 5 0.63 20.32 -32.67
C SER A 5 -0.49 19.50 -32.05
N LYS A 6 -1.55 19.19 -32.82
CA LYS A 6 -2.65 18.31 -32.38
C LYS A 6 -2.14 16.96 -31.89
N GLN A 7 -1.34 16.26 -32.70
CA GLN A 7 -0.81 14.94 -32.37
C GLN A 7 0.05 14.99 -31.10
N ARG A 8 0.87 16.05 -30.94
CA ARG A 8 1.65 16.29 -29.72
C ARG A 8 0.74 16.41 -28.49
N TYR A 9 -0.32 17.22 -28.55
CA TYR A 9 -1.20 17.42 -27.40
C TYR A 9 -1.97 16.15 -27.03
N LEU A 10 -2.48 15.40 -28.02
CA LEU A 10 -3.14 14.12 -27.79
C LEU A 10 -2.17 13.07 -27.20
N ALA A 11 -0.91 13.05 -27.66
CA ALA A 11 0.12 12.20 -27.08
C ALA A 11 0.43 12.57 -25.62
N ILE A 12 0.51 13.87 -25.31
CA ILE A 12 0.71 14.36 -23.94
C ILE A 12 -0.44 13.92 -23.03
N LEU A 13 -1.69 14.06 -23.49
CA LEU A 13 -2.86 13.59 -22.74
C LEU A 13 -2.80 12.08 -22.50
N SER A 14 -2.61 11.29 -23.57
CA SER A 14 -2.65 9.82 -23.49
C SER A 14 -1.55 9.24 -22.60
N SER A 15 -0.37 9.87 -22.58
CA SER A 15 0.77 9.45 -21.75
C SER A 15 0.71 9.96 -20.31
N GLY A 16 -0.08 11.01 -20.02
CA GLY A 16 -0.12 11.64 -18.69
C GLY A 16 1.18 12.35 -18.30
N VAL A 17 2.14 12.50 -19.22
CA VAL A 17 3.50 12.99 -18.93
C VAL A 17 3.52 14.42 -18.37
N PHE A 18 2.46 15.20 -18.60
CA PHE A 18 2.32 16.56 -18.09
C PHE A 18 2.30 16.62 -16.56
N ALA A 19 1.91 15.56 -15.86
CA ALA A 19 1.92 15.51 -14.39
C ALA A 19 3.33 15.65 -13.79
N ALA A 20 4.39 15.39 -14.57
CA ALA A 20 5.78 15.51 -14.16
C ALA A 20 6.46 16.80 -14.67
N PHE A 21 5.73 17.71 -15.32
CA PHE A 21 6.31 18.93 -15.87
C PHE A 21 6.57 20.00 -14.79
N SER A 22 7.59 20.83 -15.02
CA SER A 22 7.84 22.01 -14.18
C SER A 22 6.70 23.03 -14.32
N PRO A 23 6.47 23.88 -13.31
CA PRO A 23 5.43 24.92 -13.37
C PRO A 23 5.52 25.82 -14.61
N GLU A 24 6.74 26.21 -15.01
CA GLU A 24 6.96 27.01 -16.23
C GLU A 24 6.50 26.28 -17.50
N LYS A 25 6.82 24.98 -17.60
CA LYS A 25 6.45 24.16 -18.74
C LYS A 25 4.94 23.90 -18.77
N LEU A 26 4.30 23.76 -17.62
CA LEU A 26 2.85 23.66 -17.49
C LEU A 26 2.15 24.94 -17.94
N ASN A 27 2.59 26.11 -17.47
CA ASN A 27 2.03 27.40 -17.88
C ASN A 27 2.17 27.62 -19.38
N LYS A 28 3.33 27.31 -19.96
CA LYS A 28 3.52 27.39 -21.41
C LYS A 28 2.59 26.45 -22.18
N LEU A 29 2.47 25.20 -21.72
CA LEU A 29 1.61 24.22 -22.37
C LEU A 29 0.13 24.60 -22.28
N HIS A 30 -0.31 25.14 -21.13
CA HIS A 30 -1.65 25.66 -20.92
C HIS A 30 -2.01 26.77 -21.93
N GLN A 31 -1.09 27.73 -22.14
CA GLN A 31 -1.26 28.78 -23.15
C GLN A 31 -1.28 28.19 -24.56
N GLU A 32 -0.33 27.32 -24.91
CA GLU A 32 -0.24 26.68 -26.23
C GLU A 32 -1.53 25.92 -26.60
N VAL A 33 -2.09 25.14 -25.66
CA VAL A 33 -3.32 24.36 -25.88
C VAL A 33 -4.55 25.26 -25.93
N GLY A 34 -4.63 26.27 -25.06
CA GLY A 34 -5.71 27.26 -25.07
C GLY A 34 -5.79 28.04 -26.40
N ASP A 35 -4.67 28.56 -26.88
CA ASP A 35 -4.57 29.27 -28.16
C ASP A 35 -4.96 28.34 -29.33
N TYR A 36 -4.52 27.09 -29.28
CA TYR A 36 -4.86 26.10 -30.28
C TYR A 36 -6.36 25.80 -30.33
N LEU A 37 -7.00 25.62 -29.17
CA LEU A 37 -8.44 25.40 -29.06
C LEU A 37 -9.25 26.58 -29.60
N ASN A 38 -8.79 27.82 -29.37
CA ASN A 38 -9.44 29.03 -29.87
C ASN A 38 -9.29 29.19 -31.39
N GLY A 39 -8.10 28.94 -31.93
CA GLY A 39 -7.79 29.16 -33.35
C GLY A 39 -8.21 28.04 -34.30
N TYR A 40 -8.29 26.80 -33.82
CA TYR A 40 -8.44 25.60 -34.68
C TYR A 40 -9.65 24.72 -34.31
N SER A 41 -10.59 25.22 -33.52
CA SER A 41 -11.79 24.46 -33.09
C SER A 41 -12.56 23.79 -34.24
N GLY A 42 -12.65 24.44 -35.39
CA GLY A 42 -13.33 23.92 -36.59
C GLY A 42 -12.60 22.80 -37.35
N GLN A 43 -11.32 22.56 -37.05
CA GLN A 43 -10.52 21.48 -37.66
C GLN A 43 -10.46 20.21 -36.81
N LEU A 44 -11.04 20.25 -35.61
CA LEU A 44 -11.08 19.13 -34.67
C LEU A 44 -12.38 18.37 -34.85
N ASP A 45 -12.27 17.05 -34.96
CA ASP A 45 -13.44 16.21 -34.76
C ASP A 45 -13.92 16.27 -33.29
N LEU A 46 -15.08 15.68 -33.01
CA LEU A 46 -15.66 15.70 -31.68
C LEU A 46 -14.74 15.05 -30.64
N THR A 47 -14.18 13.88 -30.94
CA THR A 47 -13.31 13.13 -30.02
C THR A 47 -12.04 13.92 -29.72
N GLU A 48 -11.40 14.47 -30.74
CA GLU A 48 -10.20 15.29 -30.63
C GLU A 48 -10.46 16.54 -29.78
N ARG A 49 -11.58 17.23 -30.03
CA ARG A 49 -11.97 18.42 -29.28
C ARG A 49 -12.16 18.12 -27.79
N PHE A 50 -12.90 17.07 -27.45
CA PHE A 50 -13.16 16.72 -26.06
C PHE A 50 -11.92 16.17 -25.35
N ASN A 51 -11.01 15.51 -26.06
CA ASN A 51 -9.70 15.15 -25.52
C ASN A 51 -8.86 16.40 -25.21
N LEU A 52 -8.87 17.41 -26.09
CA LEU A 52 -8.15 18.66 -25.82
C LEU A 52 -8.82 19.49 -24.70
N TYR A 53 -10.15 19.45 -24.56
CA TYR A 53 -10.84 20.03 -23.41
C TYR A 53 -10.44 19.35 -22.10
N GLU A 54 -10.31 18.03 -22.10
CA GLU A 54 -9.80 17.30 -20.95
C GLU A 54 -8.35 17.67 -20.62
N LEU A 55 -7.48 17.76 -21.62
CA LEU A 55 -6.10 18.21 -21.40
C LEU A 55 -6.07 19.63 -20.83
N GLN A 56 -6.84 20.55 -21.39
CA GLN A 56 -6.91 21.93 -20.93
C GLN A 56 -7.50 22.02 -19.52
N PHE A 57 -8.47 21.17 -19.18
CA PHE A 57 -8.98 21.03 -17.81
C PHE A 57 -7.86 20.66 -16.84
N TYR A 58 -7.07 19.62 -17.12
CA TYR A 58 -5.96 19.22 -16.25
C TYR A 58 -4.91 20.32 -16.11
N LEU A 59 -4.55 20.96 -17.22
CA LEU A 59 -3.58 22.05 -17.21
C LEU A 59 -4.07 23.24 -16.40
N ALA A 60 -5.33 23.64 -16.57
CA ALA A 60 -5.94 24.71 -15.81
C ALA A 60 -5.93 24.43 -14.29
N LEU A 61 -6.22 23.20 -13.86
CA LEU A 61 -6.08 22.83 -12.45
C LEU A 61 -4.63 22.95 -11.96
N LEU A 62 -3.68 22.39 -12.71
CA LEU A 62 -2.25 22.39 -12.35
C LEU A 62 -1.61 23.79 -12.36
N THR A 63 -2.21 24.75 -13.06
CA THR A 63 -1.77 26.15 -13.15
C THR A 63 -2.64 27.12 -12.34
N ASN A 64 -3.56 26.61 -11.51
CA ASN A 64 -4.46 27.39 -10.64
C ASN A 64 -5.47 28.30 -11.35
N HIS A 65 -6.01 27.86 -12.50
CA HIS A 65 -7.10 28.50 -13.23
C HIS A 65 -8.42 27.74 -13.00
N ASP A 66 -8.93 27.77 -11.78
CA ASP A 66 -10.13 27.03 -11.33
C ASP A 66 -11.41 27.41 -12.09
N VAL A 67 -11.63 28.70 -12.36
CA VAL A 67 -12.78 29.17 -13.15
C VAL A 67 -12.74 28.62 -14.58
N GLU A 68 -11.55 28.59 -15.19
CA GLU A 68 -11.36 28.04 -16.53
C GLU A 68 -11.59 26.51 -16.51
N ALA A 69 -11.01 25.81 -15.55
CA ALA A 69 -11.21 24.37 -15.37
C ALA A 69 -12.70 24.04 -15.23
N LYS A 70 -13.44 24.81 -14.41
CA LYS A 70 -14.89 24.64 -14.26
C LYS A 70 -15.63 24.79 -15.60
N SER A 71 -15.25 25.77 -16.41
CA SER A 71 -15.87 25.98 -17.72
C SER A 71 -15.67 24.79 -18.67
N TYR A 72 -14.49 24.15 -18.68
CA TYR A 72 -14.26 22.95 -19.48
C TYR A 72 -15.00 21.73 -18.92
N LEU A 73 -15.05 21.59 -17.60
CA LEU A 73 -15.83 20.54 -16.96
C LEU A 73 -17.32 20.64 -17.31
N ASP A 74 -17.89 21.84 -17.29
CA ASP A 74 -19.30 22.07 -17.65
C ASP A 74 -19.57 21.77 -19.12
N ARG A 75 -18.68 22.19 -20.04
CA ARG A 75 -18.77 21.82 -21.47
C ARG A 75 -18.72 20.31 -21.70
N ILE A 76 -17.84 19.61 -20.98
CA ILE A 76 -17.75 18.14 -21.03
C ILE A 76 -19.05 17.54 -20.50
N ASN A 77 -19.58 18.02 -19.37
CA ASN A 77 -20.80 17.51 -18.75
C ASN A 77 -22.05 17.72 -19.64
N ASP A 78 -22.16 18.88 -20.27
CA ASP A 78 -23.28 19.25 -21.14
C ASP A 78 -23.35 18.36 -22.39
N GLN A 79 -22.20 17.99 -22.96
CA GLN A 79 -22.13 17.08 -24.11
C GLN A 79 -22.80 15.73 -23.84
N PHE A 80 -22.73 15.24 -22.60
CA PHE A 80 -23.34 13.97 -22.20
C PHE A 80 -24.72 14.16 -21.58
N ALA A 81 -25.29 15.37 -21.61
CA ALA A 81 -26.59 15.70 -21.04
C ALA A 81 -26.74 15.24 -19.58
N GLY A 82 -25.67 15.30 -18.81
CA GLY A 82 -25.66 14.84 -17.40
C GLY A 82 -25.86 13.34 -17.21
N LYS A 83 -25.74 12.52 -18.26
CA LYS A 83 -25.73 11.06 -18.11
C LYS A 83 -24.56 10.61 -17.23
N PRO A 84 -24.75 9.57 -16.42
CA PRO A 84 -23.69 9.07 -15.54
C PRO A 84 -22.48 8.65 -16.38
N SER A 85 -21.35 9.28 -16.12
CA SER A 85 -20.07 8.98 -16.76
C SER A 85 -18.98 9.02 -15.71
N GLN A 86 -18.31 7.90 -15.50
CA GLN A 86 -17.26 7.75 -14.49
C GLN A 86 -16.09 8.70 -14.74
N LYS A 87 -15.75 8.94 -16.01
CA LYS A 87 -14.74 9.94 -16.38
C LYS A 87 -15.13 11.33 -15.88
N ILE A 88 -16.39 11.73 -16.06
CA ILE A 88 -16.87 13.05 -15.61
C ILE A 88 -16.92 13.11 -14.08
N MET A 89 -17.25 12.00 -13.40
CA MET A 89 -17.20 11.90 -11.95
C MET A 89 -15.77 12.13 -11.43
N VAL A 90 -14.77 11.52 -12.06
CA VAL A 90 -13.35 11.73 -11.71
C VAL A 90 -12.88 13.16 -12.01
N LEU A 91 -13.28 13.76 -13.13
CA LEU A 91 -12.96 15.17 -13.41
C LEU A 91 -13.61 16.10 -12.39
N ARG A 92 -14.86 15.84 -12.01
CA ARG A 92 -15.57 16.62 -10.99
C ARG A 92 -14.93 16.48 -9.61
N LEU A 93 -14.51 15.26 -9.25
CA LEU A 93 -13.71 15.00 -8.06
C LEU A 93 -12.45 15.89 -8.07
N MET A 94 -11.63 15.80 -9.13
CA MET A 94 -10.38 16.55 -9.23
C MET A 94 -10.58 18.06 -9.14
N TYR A 95 -11.66 18.57 -9.72
CA TYR A 95 -12.02 19.98 -9.57
C TYR A 95 -12.29 20.35 -8.11
N TYR A 96 -13.14 19.60 -7.41
CA TYR A 96 -13.42 19.86 -6.00
C TYR A 96 -12.19 19.68 -5.10
N GLU A 97 -11.32 18.71 -5.40
CA GLU A 97 -10.00 18.56 -4.75
C GLU A 97 -9.18 19.85 -4.87
N ALA A 98 -9.05 20.37 -6.09
CA ALA A 98 -8.28 21.59 -6.37
C ALA A 98 -8.88 22.82 -5.68
N CYS A 99 -10.20 22.88 -5.54
CA CYS A 99 -10.89 23.94 -4.79
C CYS A 99 -10.85 23.76 -3.27
N GLY A 100 -10.34 22.63 -2.76
CA GLY A 100 -10.30 22.32 -1.34
C GLY A 100 -11.63 21.84 -0.74
N ASP A 101 -12.65 21.56 -1.57
CA ASP A 101 -13.94 21.05 -1.11
C ASP A 101 -13.94 19.51 -1.12
N MET A 102 -13.32 18.93 -0.09
CA MET A 102 -13.23 17.47 0.05
C MET A 102 -14.60 16.79 0.19
N LYS A 103 -15.62 17.50 0.70
CA LYS A 103 -16.97 16.93 0.83
C LYS A 103 -17.61 16.78 -0.55
N ALA A 104 -17.54 17.83 -1.37
CA ALA A 104 -18.03 17.76 -2.75
C ALA A 104 -17.22 16.77 -3.59
N ALA A 105 -15.91 16.64 -3.34
CA ALA A 105 -15.05 15.66 -3.98
C ALA A 105 -15.55 14.21 -3.73
N VAL A 106 -15.76 13.82 -2.47
CA VAL A 106 -16.30 12.49 -2.12
C VAL A 106 -17.70 12.29 -2.71
N ASN A 107 -18.58 13.30 -2.62
CA ASN A 107 -19.93 13.23 -3.19
C ASN A 107 -19.91 13.05 -4.72
N ALA A 108 -18.90 13.60 -5.42
CA ALA A 108 -18.78 13.46 -6.87
C ALA A 108 -18.46 12.03 -7.31
N LEU A 109 -17.83 11.23 -6.45
CA LEU A 109 -17.54 9.81 -6.70
C LEU A 109 -18.77 8.90 -6.52
N GLY A 110 -19.77 9.33 -5.74
CA GLY A 110 -20.93 8.51 -5.40
C GLY A 110 -20.58 7.21 -4.65
N ASP A 111 -21.58 6.35 -4.43
CA ASP A 111 -21.42 5.11 -3.67
C ASP A 111 -20.96 3.91 -4.51
N SER A 112 -21.08 3.99 -5.85
CA SER A 112 -20.78 2.90 -6.80
C SER A 112 -19.59 3.25 -7.69
N ALA A 113 -18.38 3.20 -7.11
CA ALA A 113 -17.15 3.49 -7.84
C ALA A 113 -16.65 2.28 -8.66
N ASP A 114 -17.48 1.73 -9.56
CA ASP A 114 -17.14 0.63 -10.49
C ASP A 114 -16.14 1.06 -11.59
N GLU A 115 -15.15 1.87 -11.25
CA GLU A 115 -14.04 2.31 -12.10
C GLU A 115 -12.76 2.39 -11.28
N LEU A 116 -11.67 1.96 -11.90
CA LEU A 116 -10.39 1.78 -11.21
C LEU A 116 -9.86 3.07 -10.56
N ARG A 117 -9.84 4.19 -11.30
CA ARG A 117 -9.29 5.46 -10.79
C ARG A 117 -10.18 6.08 -9.72
N ALA A 118 -11.50 6.06 -9.92
CA ALA A 118 -12.49 6.49 -8.95
C ALA A 118 -12.35 5.70 -7.64
N SER A 119 -12.23 4.37 -7.74
CA SER A 119 -12.05 3.48 -6.60
C SER A 119 -10.74 3.74 -5.84
N ARG A 120 -9.61 3.94 -6.54
CA ARG A 120 -8.34 4.29 -5.89
C ARG A 120 -8.44 5.59 -5.11
N ARG A 121 -9.05 6.62 -5.73
CA ARG A 121 -9.23 7.93 -5.10
C ARG A 121 -10.16 7.87 -3.91
N LEU A 122 -11.26 7.13 -4.00
CA LEU A 122 -12.16 6.89 -2.88
C LEU A 122 -11.42 6.26 -1.69
N ALA A 123 -10.57 5.26 -1.94
CA ALA A 123 -9.73 4.67 -0.91
C ALA A 123 -8.84 5.75 -0.26
N THR A 124 -8.14 6.57 -1.04
CA THR A 124 -7.33 7.68 -0.50
C THR A 124 -8.14 8.63 0.40
N PHE A 125 -9.35 9.03 -0.01
CA PHE A 125 -10.20 9.91 0.79
C PHE A 125 -10.69 9.29 2.08
N SER A 126 -10.94 7.99 2.06
CA SER A 126 -11.38 7.26 3.24
C SER A 126 -10.27 7.03 4.28
N ARG A 127 -9.04 7.51 4.09
CA ARG A 127 -7.96 7.41 5.09
C ARG A 127 -8.31 8.12 6.40
N THR A 128 -8.99 9.26 6.32
CA THR A 128 -9.35 10.10 7.47
C THR A 128 -10.83 10.44 7.48
N LYS A 129 -11.38 10.64 8.67
CA LYS A 129 -12.72 11.22 8.84
C LYS A 129 -12.65 12.73 8.61
N GLN A 130 -13.82 13.38 8.62
CA GLN A 130 -13.92 14.83 8.48
C GLN A 130 -13.20 15.61 9.59
N ASP A 131 -13.01 15.01 10.76
CA ASP A 131 -12.28 15.59 11.89
C ASP A 131 -10.75 15.38 11.82
N GLY A 132 -10.26 14.77 10.73
CA GLY A 132 -8.84 14.46 10.53
C GLY A 132 -8.35 13.18 11.23
N SER A 133 -9.17 12.52 12.05
CA SER A 133 -8.82 11.26 12.68
C SER A 133 -8.80 10.11 11.66
N PRO A 134 -8.01 9.03 11.87
CA PRO A 134 -8.00 7.88 10.98
C PRO A 134 -9.37 7.22 10.83
N ASN A 135 -9.77 6.89 9.60
CA ASN A 135 -10.99 6.15 9.30
C ASN A 135 -10.65 4.72 8.81
N VAL A 136 -10.01 3.95 9.68
CA VAL A 136 -9.39 2.67 9.33
C VAL A 136 -10.39 1.67 8.72
N ALA A 137 -11.61 1.60 9.26
CA ALA A 137 -12.64 0.67 8.78
C ALA A 137 -13.09 0.98 7.34
N GLU A 138 -13.42 2.24 7.04
CA GLU A 138 -13.82 2.64 5.69
C GLU A 138 -12.64 2.53 4.72
N TYR A 139 -11.42 2.84 5.18
CA TYR A 139 -10.23 2.71 4.35
C TYR A 139 -9.95 1.26 3.94
N ILE A 140 -10.03 0.32 4.89
CA ILE A 140 -9.93 -1.12 4.61
C ILE A 140 -11.00 -1.53 3.58
N LYS A 141 -12.26 -1.14 3.79
CA LYS A 141 -13.36 -1.47 2.88
C LYS A 141 -13.10 -1.01 1.45
N ASN A 142 -12.68 0.25 1.27
CA ASN A 142 -12.40 0.80 -0.05
C ASN A 142 -11.14 0.23 -0.70
N LEU A 143 -10.09 -0.08 0.08
CA LEU A 143 -8.90 -0.77 -0.42
C LEU A 143 -9.23 -2.18 -0.91
N ASN A 144 -10.03 -2.96 -0.18
CA ASN A 144 -10.45 -4.30 -0.64
C ASN A 144 -11.21 -4.20 -1.96
N TYR A 145 -12.17 -3.26 -2.05
CA TYR A 145 -12.93 -3.07 -3.29
C TYR A 145 -12.03 -2.63 -4.45
N TYR A 146 -11.09 -1.70 -4.23
CA TYR A 146 -10.10 -1.31 -5.22
C TYR A 146 -9.22 -2.47 -5.69
N LEU A 147 -8.72 -3.29 -4.77
CA LEU A 147 -7.86 -4.43 -5.09
C LEU A 147 -8.61 -5.54 -5.83
N ASN A 148 -9.93 -5.65 -5.68
CA ASN A 148 -10.74 -6.51 -6.54
C ASN A 148 -10.75 -6.03 -8.01
N LEU A 149 -10.62 -4.72 -8.25
CA LEU A 149 -10.51 -4.14 -9.59
C LEU A 149 -9.07 -4.19 -10.13
N GLN A 150 -8.07 -3.99 -9.27
CA GLN A 150 -6.65 -3.99 -9.62
C GLN A 150 -5.82 -4.82 -8.63
N PRO A 151 -5.79 -6.15 -8.81
CA PRO A 151 -5.07 -7.03 -7.90
C PRO A 151 -3.54 -6.91 -8.01
N SER A 152 -3.02 -6.25 -9.05
CA SER A 152 -1.58 -6.09 -9.28
C SER A 152 -0.98 -4.83 -8.65
N ASP A 153 -1.72 -4.07 -7.82
CA ASP A 153 -1.18 -2.88 -7.16
C ASP A 153 -0.50 -3.25 -5.83
N SER A 154 0.82 -3.47 -5.87
CA SER A 154 1.61 -3.82 -4.68
C SER A 154 1.55 -2.75 -3.58
N LEU A 155 1.45 -1.47 -3.93
CA LEU A 155 1.37 -0.38 -2.96
C LEU A 155 0.04 -0.44 -2.20
N ALA A 156 -1.07 -0.68 -2.90
CA ALA A 156 -2.38 -0.82 -2.26
C ALA A 156 -2.44 -2.07 -1.36
N TRP A 157 -1.82 -3.18 -1.76
CA TRP A 157 -1.67 -4.35 -0.88
C TRP A 157 -0.88 -4.04 0.39
N ALA A 158 0.25 -3.33 0.27
CA ALA A 158 1.03 -2.92 1.43
C ALA A 158 0.24 -1.98 2.37
N GLU A 159 -0.50 -1.01 1.81
CA GLU A 159 -1.36 -0.09 2.55
C GLU A 159 -2.47 -0.82 3.31
N LEU A 160 -3.08 -1.83 2.68
CA LEU A 160 -4.12 -2.68 3.27
C LEU A 160 -3.55 -3.54 4.40
N GLY A 161 -2.37 -4.15 4.19
CA GLY A 161 -1.67 -4.91 5.21
C GLY A 161 -1.35 -4.08 6.45
N ASP A 162 -0.87 -2.84 6.26
CA ASP A 162 -0.62 -1.90 7.35
C ASP A 162 -1.91 -1.54 8.10
N GLN A 163 -3.06 -1.42 7.42
CA GLN A 163 -4.33 -1.16 8.11
C GLN A 163 -4.82 -2.38 8.89
N TYR A 164 -4.73 -3.59 8.34
CA TYR A 164 -5.12 -4.81 9.05
C TYR A 164 -4.25 -5.04 10.29
N ASN A 165 -2.94 -4.77 10.20
CA ASN A 165 -2.04 -4.84 11.35
C ASN A 165 -2.47 -3.90 12.48
N LYS A 166 -2.83 -2.65 12.17
CA LYS A 166 -3.29 -1.66 13.17
C LYS A 166 -4.54 -2.08 13.94
N VAL A 167 -5.42 -2.86 13.32
CA VAL A 167 -6.67 -3.33 13.95
C VAL A 167 -6.56 -4.75 14.52
N GLY A 168 -5.35 -5.34 14.52
CA GLY A 168 -5.10 -6.67 15.09
C GLY A 168 -5.57 -7.84 14.21
N HIS A 169 -5.85 -7.61 12.93
CA HIS A 169 -6.11 -8.68 11.96
C HIS A 169 -4.79 -9.13 11.32
N TYR A 170 -3.92 -9.72 12.12
CA TYR A 170 -2.55 -10.06 11.72
C TYR A 170 -2.49 -11.13 10.62
N ASP A 171 -3.46 -12.05 10.60
CA ASP A 171 -3.65 -13.05 9.54
C ASP A 171 -3.85 -12.39 8.17
N LYS A 172 -4.76 -11.42 8.09
CA LYS A 172 -5.05 -10.67 6.87
C LYS A 172 -3.89 -9.75 6.49
N ALA A 173 -3.21 -9.17 7.48
CA ALA A 173 -2.03 -8.35 7.23
C ALA A 173 -0.89 -9.17 6.60
N ALA A 174 -0.59 -10.35 7.15
CA ALA A 174 0.40 -11.27 6.59
C ALA A 174 0.05 -11.66 5.14
N PHE A 175 -1.22 -12.00 4.87
CA PHE A 175 -1.70 -12.28 3.51
C PHE A 175 -1.44 -11.10 2.56
N CYS A 176 -1.81 -9.88 2.95
CA CYS A 176 -1.60 -8.70 2.10
C CYS A 176 -0.11 -8.46 1.80
N PHE A 177 0.79 -8.64 2.77
CA PHE A 177 2.22 -8.51 2.52
C PHE A 177 2.78 -9.66 1.67
N SER A 178 2.21 -10.86 1.75
CA SER A 178 2.56 -11.96 0.84
C SER A 178 2.19 -11.64 -0.62
N GLU A 179 1.05 -10.98 -0.87
CA GLU A 179 0.69 -10.51 -2.22
C GLU A 179 1.71 -9.51 -2.79
N VAL A 180 2.29 -8.65 -1.94
CA VAL A 180 3.40 -7.76 -2.34
C VAL A 180 4.63 -8.57 -2.77
N LEU A 181 4.98 -9.63 -2.03
CA LEU A 181 6.15 -10.47 -2.32
C LEU A 181 6.01 -11.27 -3.63
N LEU A 182 4.79 -11.53 -4.11
CA LEU A 182 4.58 -12.13 -5.43
C LEU A 182 5.10 -11.24 -6.57
N GLN A 183 5.09 -9.91 -6.36
CA GLN A 183 5.55 -8.92 -7.33
C GLN A 183 6.99 -8.48 -7.06
N GLU A 184 7.35 -8.40 -5.78
CA GLU A 184 8.67 -7.95 -5.31
C GLU A 184 9.36 -9.03 -4.46
N PRO A 185 9.87 -10.12 -5.09
CA PRO A 185 10.38 -11.30 -4.36
C PRO A 185 11.67 -11.06 -3.58
N ASN A 186 12.28 -9.88 -3.73
CA ASN A 186 13.50 -9.47 -3.02
C ASN A 186 13.25 -8.34 -2.00
N ALA A 187 12.00 -8.01 -1.69
CA ALA A 187 11.66 -6.97 -0.72
C ALA A 187 11.85 -7.47 0.73
N TYR A 188 13.10 -7.45 1.22
CA TYR A 188 13.47 -7.93 2.56
C TYR A 188 12.63 -7.30 3.69
N ASN A 189 12.25 -6.03 3.56
CA ASN A 189 11.42 -5.30 4.51
C ASN A 189 9.99 -5.82 4.54
N ILE A 190 9.49 -6.39 3.44
CA ILE A 190 8.16 -7.00 3.37
C ILE A 190 8.18 -8.41 3.96
N PHE A 191 9.24 -9.20 3.73
CA PHE A 191 9.46 -10.46 4.46
C PHE A 191 9.43 -10.24 5.98
N TYR A 192 10.08 -9.18 6.48
CA TYR A 192 9.98 -8.78 7.88
C TYR A 192 8.54 -8.53 8.33
N LYS A 193 7.77 -7.75 7.55
CA LYS A 193 6.36 -7.47 7.87
C LYS A 193 5.50 -8.73 7.90
N VAL A 194 5.71 -9.70 6.99
CA VAL A 194 5.04 -11.01 7.03
C VAL A 194 5.39 -11.74 8.32
N GLY A 195 6.69 -11.89 8.62
CA GLY A 195 7.16 -12.58 9.81
C GLY A 195 6.64 -11.96 11.11
N LEU A 196 6.62 -10.63 11.18
CA LEU A 196 6.11 -9.88 12.33
C LEU A 196 4.62 -10.12 12.56
N ASN A 197 3.81 -10.09 11.50
CA ASN A 197 2.38 -10.32 11.62
C ASN A 197 2.06 -11.78 11.98
N LEU A 198 2.79 -12.75 11.42
CA LEU A 198 2.65 -14.15 11.84
C LEU A 198 3.04 -14.36 13.30
N TYR A 199 4.07 -13.65 13.78
CA TYR A 199 4.46 -13.67 15.19
C TYR A 199 3.40 -13.03 16.10
N TYR A 200 2.81 -11.90 15.70
CA TYR A 200 1.71 -11.29 16.45
C TYR A 200 0.44 -12.13 16.45
N GLN A 201 0.12 -12.78 15.32
CA GLN A 201 -0.95 -13.77 15.27
C GLN A 201 -0.68 -14.92 16.24
N PHE A 202 0.56 -15.43 16.26
CA PHE A 202 0.98 -16.43 17.24
C PHE A 202 0.76 -15.93 18.66
N LEU A 203 1.19 -14.72 19.03
CA LEU A 203 0.99 -14.19 20.39
C LEU A 203 -0.50 -14.01 20.75
N GLN A 204 -1.33 -13.67 19.78
CA GLN A 204 -2.78 -13.51 19.97
C GLN A 204 -3.48 -14.86 20.20
N ASP A 205 -3.06 -15.90 19.47
CA ASP A 205 -3.69 -17.22 19.52
C ASP A 205 -3.07 -18.15 20.59
N TYR A 206 -1.81 -17.92 20.94
CA TYR A 206 -1.05 -18.78 21.85
C TYR A 206 -1.50 -18.59 23.30
N GLN A 207 -1.95 -19.69 23.88
CA GLN A 207 -2.30 -19.75 25.30
C GLN A 207 -1.39 -20.76 25.99
N ASP A 208 -0.58 -20.26 26.93
CA ASP A 208 0.46 -21.05 27.58
C ASP A 208 -0.08 -22.32 28.28
N LYS A 209 -1.33 -22.28 28.76
CA LYS A 209 -1.95 -23.41 29.48
C LYS A 209 -2.56 -24.48 28.57
N ASN A 210 -2.50 -24.32 27.25
CA ASN A 210 -3.23 -25.18 26.30
C ASN A 210 -2.32 -26.24 25.67
N ASP A 211 -2.29 -27.43 26.28
CA ASP A 211 -1.47 -28.56 25.82
C ASP A 211 -2.15 -29.44 24.76
N LYS A 212 -3.29 -29.01 24.19
CA LYS A 212 -3.96 -29.76 23.12
C LYS A 212 -3.04 -29.83 21.90
N LYS A 213 -2.72 -31.05 21.48
CA LYS A 213 -1.81 -31.36 20.36
C LYS A 213 -2.02 -30.46 19.15
N ASP A 214 -3.26 -30.33 18.67
CA ASP A 214 -3.58 -29.56 17.46
C ASP A 214 -3.32 -28.06 17.62
N LYS A 215 -3.52 -27.51 18.82
CA LYS A 215 -3.28 -26.09 19.11
C LYS A 215 -1.78 -25.78 19.21
N VAL A 216 -1.02 -26.68 19.81
CA VAL A 216 0.44 -26.58 19.87
C VAL A 216 1.05 -26.69 18.46
N LEU A 217 0.54 -27.60 17.62
CA LEU A 217 0.99 -27.73 16.23
C LEU A 217 0.61 -26.51 15.37
N ALA A 218 -0.57 -25.92 15.55
CA ALA A 218 -0.94 -24.68 14.88
C ALA A 218 -0.03 -23.51 15.29
N SER A 219 0.29 -23.41 16.58
CA SER A 219 1.21 -22.39 17.11
C SER A 219 2.63 -22.57 16.57
N LEU A 220 3.09 -23.82 16.48
CA LEU A 220 4.35 -24.19 15.85
C LEU A 220 4.41 -23.74 14.39
N ALA A 221 3.37 -24.01 13.60
CA ALA A 221 3.33 -23.63 12.19
C ALA A 221 3.41 -22.11 12.01
N LEU A 222 2.73 -21.31 12.85
CA LEU A 222 2.83 -19.85 12.80
C LEU A 222 4.25 -19.37 13.12
N LEU A 223 4.88 -19.93 14.16
CA LEU A 223 6.26 -19.57 14.55
C LEU A 223 7.30 -20.00 13.52
N GLU A 224 7.14 -21.18 12.91
CA GLU A 224 7.99 -21.65 11.83
C GLU A 224 7.94 -20.69 10.64
N ASN A 225 6.73 -20.34 10.19
CA ASN A 225 6.59 -19.37 9.10
C ASN A 225 7.11 -17.98 9.49
N ALA A 226 6.91 -17.52 10.74
CA ALA A 226 7.46 -16.26 11.21
C ALA A 226 8.99 -16.24 11.16
N ARG A 227 9.63 -17.27 11.73
CA ARG A 227 11.08 -17.49 11.72
C ARG A 227 11.62 -17.47 10.29
N ASP A 228 11.01 -18.25 9.40
CA ASP A 228 11.50 -18.42 8.03
C ASP A 228 11.40 -17.12 7.22
N ASN A 229 10.35 -16.33 7.44
CA ASN A 229 10.24 -15.00 6.85
C ASN A 229 11.30 -14.03 7.39
N PHE A 230 11.59 -14.05 8.69
CA PHE A 230 12.70 -13.25 9.23
C PHE A 230 14.06 -13.71 8.69
N LEU A 231 14.29 -15.02 8.57
CA LEU A 231 15.50 -15.58 7.98
C LEU A 231 15.65 -15.18 6.51
N ARG A 232 14.57 -15.23 5.72
CA ARG A 232 14.59 -14.79 4.32
C ARG A 232 14.89 -13.30 4.19
N SER A 233 14.36 -12.49 5.10
CA SER A 233 14.67 -11.06 5.18
C SER A 233 16.16 -10.80 5.41
N VAL A 234 16.80 -11.48 6.38
CA VAL A 234 18.23 -11.31 6.65
C VAL A 234 19.14 -11.99 5.63
N GLU A 235 18.65 -13.00 4.91
CA GLU A 235 19.36 -13.61 3.78
C GLU A 235 19.51 -12.60 2.63
N ILE A 236 18.46 -11.81 2.36
CA ILE A 236 18.48 -10.77 1.32
C ILE A 236 19.21 -9.51 1.81
N SER A 237 19.02 -9.12 3.08
CA SER A 237 19.65 -7.96 3.69
C SER A 237 20.17 -8.29 5.08
N ASP A 238 21.44 -8.68 5.16
CA ASP A 238 22.08 -9.10 6.42
C ASP A 238 22.27 -7.96 7.43
N THR A 239 22.13 -6.70 7.00
CA THR A 239 22.17 -5.51 7.86
C THR A 239 20.82 -5.09 8.41
N TYR A 240 19.72 -5.77 8.04
CA TYR A 240 18.38 -5.39 8.49
C TYR A 240 18.09 -5.88 9.91
N VAL A 241 18.46 -5.06 10.90
CA VAL A 241 18.44 -5.41 12.33
C VAL A 241 17.08 -5.87 12.84
N LYS A 242 15.98 -5.26 12.37
CA LYS A 242 14.62 -5.64 12.81
C LYS A 242 14.31 -7.12 12.57
N SER A 243 14.79 -7.70 11.47
CA SER A 243 14.61 -9.12 11.22
C SER A 243 15.51 -9.99 12.08
N TRP A 244 16.73 -9.56 12.39
CA TRP A 244 17.56 -10.25 13.38
C TRP A 244 16.92 -10.27 14.76
N VAL A 245 16.27 -9.17 15.17
CA VAL A 245 15.46 -9.12 16.40
C VAL A 245 14.31 -10.12 16.32
N GLY A 246 13.58 -10.18 15.21
CA GLY A 246 12.53 -11.18 15.00
C GLY A 246 13.04 -12.62 15.16
N VAL A 247 14.19 -12.96 14.57
CA VAL A 247 14.84 -14.27 14.75
C VAL A 247 15.20 -14.50 16.21
N TYR A 248 15.78 -13.51 16.90
CA TYR A 248 16.15 -13.60 18.31
C TYR A 248 14.94 -13.88 19.21
N VAL A 249 13.85 -13.14 19.01
CA VAL A 249 12.60 -13.27 19.79
C VAL A 249 11.96 -14.64 19.57
N VAL A 250 11.81 -15.09 18.32
CA VAL A 250 11.23 -16.41 18.02
C VAL A 250 12.09 -17.54 18.60
N SER A 251 13.42 -17.42 18.49
CA SER A 251 14.35 -18.44 18.98
C SER A 251 14.54 -18.48 20.50
N GLY A 252 14.11 -17.43 21.20
CA GLY A 252 14.10 -17.36 22.67
C GLY A 252 12.74 -17.68 23.30
N HIS A 253 11.72 -18.00 22.50
CA HIS A 253 10.36 -18.16 23.03
C HIS A 253 10.20 -19.45 23.84
N SER A 254 9.51 -19.37 24.99
CA SER A 254 9.35 -20.48 25.97
C SER A 254 8.62 -21.72 25.42
N ILE A 255 7.88 -21.57 24.31
CA ILE A 255 7.23 -22.68 23.62
C ILE A 255 8.22 -23.74 23.14
N LEU A 256 9.47 -23.37 22.85
CA LEU A 256 10.50 -24.33 22.43
C LEU A 256 10.74 -25.39 23.51
N ASP A 257 10.74 -24.98 24.79
CA ASP A 257 10.88 -25.91 25.92
C ASP A 257 9.65 -26.81 26.08
N LYS A 258 8.46 -26.29 25.77
CA LYS A 258 7.24 -27.10 25.78
C LYS A 258 7.23 -28.14 24.67
N LEU A 259 7.67 -27.78 23.48
CA LEU A 259 7.77 -28.71 22.35
C LEU A 259 8.77 -29.83 22.64
N ASP A 260 9.86 -29.52 23.33
CA ASP A 260 10.89 -30.48 23.74
C ASP A 260 10.39 -31.43 24.85
N ASN A 261 9.65 -30.91 25.83
CA ASN A 261 9.18 -31.67 26.98
C ASN A 261 7.84 -32.42 26.74
N ASN A 262 7.09 -32.08 25.69
CA ASN A 262 5.81 -32.73 25.41
C ASN A 262 6.04 -34.13 24.83
N LYS A 263 5.80 -35.18 25.64
CA LYS A 263 6.00 -36.59 25.28
C LYS A 263 5.31 -37.03 23.97
N ALA A 264 4.17 -36.41 23.61
CA ALA A 264 3.43 -36.75 22.40
C ALA A 264 3.99 -36.07 21.13
N LEU A 265 4.79 -35.02 21.29
CA LEU A 265 5.37 -34.22 20.20
C LEU A 265 6.88 -34.40 20.07
N ALA A 266 7.60 -34.68 21.17
CA ALA A 266 9.05 -34.81 21.23
C ALA A 266 9.61 -35.91 20.30
N GLY A 267 8.81 -36.93 19.98
CA GLY A 267 9.18 -37.99 19.04
C GLY A 267 8.93 -37.66 17.56
N GLN A 268 8.32 -36.52 17.24
CA GLN A 268 8.03 -36.14 15.86
C GLN A 268 9.23 -35.43 15.21
N LYS A 269 9.81 -36.05 14.18
CA LYS A 269 10.99 -35.55 13.47
C LYS A 269 10.91 -34.06 13.11
N LYS A 270 9.76 -33.59 12.60
CA LYS A 270 9.56 -32.18 12.23
C LYS A 270 9.69 -31.24 13.44
N VAL A 271 9.10 -31.61 14.57
CA VAL A 271 9.16 -30.81 15.82
C VAL A 271 10.58 -30.77 16.35
N THR A 272 11.24 -31.93 16.46
CA THR A 272 12.62 -32.01 16.95
C THR A 272 13.59 -31.21 16.06
N GLN A 273 13.43 -31.30 14.73
CA GLN A 273 14.22 -30.54 13.78
C GLN A 273 14.00 -29.03 13.95
N PHE A 274 12.74 -28.59 13.98
CA PHE A 274 12.41 -27.18 14.19
C PHE A 274 13.01 -26.62 15.48
N VAL A 275 12.86 -27.32 16.61
CA VAL A 275 13.39 -26.88 17.91
C VAL A 275 14.91 -26.80 17.87
N SER A 276 15.58 -27.80 17.30
CA SER A 276 17.05 -27.86 17.21
C SER A 276 17.60 -26.69 16.38
N GLU A 277 17.09 -26.50 15.16
CA GLU A 277 17.51 -25.44 14.25
C GLU A 277 17.24 -24.06 14.86
N THR A 278 16.06 -23.88 15.43
CA THR A 278 15.64 -22.58 16.01
C THR A 278 16.49 -22.18 17.21
N ARG A 279 16.85 -23.12 18.11
CA ARG A 279 17.73 -22.82 19.26
C ARG A 279 19.14 -22.39 18.83
N GLN A 280 19.67 -22.95 17.73
CA GLN A 280 20.98 -22.55 17.21
C GLN A 280 20.99 -21.09 16.73
N LEU A 281 19.84 -20.59 16.25
CA LEU A 281 19.71 -19.21 15.79
C LEU A 281 19.78 -18.19 16.91
N HIS A 282 19.44 -18.55 18.16
CA HIS A 282 19.33 -17.59 19.26
C HIS A 282 20.66 -16.90 19.56
N GLN A 283 21.75 -17.67 19.68
CA GLN A 283 23.07 -17.10 19.93
C GLN A 283 23.62 -16.38 18.69
N LEU A 284 23.28 -16.84 17.49
CA LEU A 284 23.69 -16.21 16.25
C LEU A 284 23.05 -14.83 16.08
N SER A 285 21.73 -14.74 16.21
CA SER A 285 20.98 -13.48 16.07
C SER A 285 21.37 -12.50 17.18
N LYS A 286 21.56 -12.95 18.42
CA LYS A 286 22.10 -12.13 19.51
C LYS A 286 23.43 -11.47 19.13
N LYS A 287 24.40 -12.26 18.65
CA LYS A 287 25.71 -11.74 18.22
C LYS A 287 25.58 -10.75 17.06
N ARG A 288 24.69 -11.02 16.10
CA ARG A 288 24.45 -10.12 14.96
C ARG A 288 23.83 -8.78 15.38
N ILE A 289 22.85 -8.78 16.28
CA ILE A 289 22.23 -7.54 16.80
C ILE A 289 23.30 -6.69 17.51
N ILE A 290 24.06 -7.30 18.43
CA ILE A 290 25.15 -6.62 19.14
C ILE A 290 26.18 -6.01 18.16
N GLN A 291 26.55 -6.76 17.13
CA GLN A 291 27.50 -6.29 16.11
C GLN A 291 26.96 -5.10 15.30
N LEU A 292 25.73 -5.18 14.80
CA LEU A 292 25.14 -4.17 13.93
C LEU A 292 24.84 -2.87 14.68
N GLU A 293 24.35 -2.97 15.91
CA GLU A 293 24.01 -1.83 16.77
C GLU A 293 25.18 -1.36 17.65
N LYS A 294 26.34 -2.02 17.56
CA LYS A 294 27.58 -1.69 18.30
C LYS A 294 27.41 -1.68 19.83
N LEU A 295 26.55 -2.56 20.33
CA LEU A 295 26.25 -2.67 21.76
C LEU A 295 27.44 -3.24 22.53
N GLN A 296 27.69 -2.72 23.71
CA GLN A 296 28.85 -3.06 24.56
C GLN A 296 28.51 -4.04 25.68
N SER A 297 27.22 -4.25 25.99
CA SER A 297 26.78 -5.09 27.10
C SER A 297 25.43 -5.78 26.84
N GLU A 298 25.13 -6.81 27.63
CA GLU A 298 23.80 -7.46 27.60
C GLU A 298 22.68 -6.54 28.12
N ASP A 299 23.01 -5.61 29.03
CA ASP A 299 22.07 -4.61 29.51
C ASP A 299 21.66 -3.63 28.40
N GLU A 300 22.60 -3.24 27.54
CA GLU A 300 22.31 -2.43 26.34
C GLU A 300 21.45 -3.18 25.34
N LEU A 301 21.69 -4.48 25.15
CA LEU A 301 20.83 -5.33 24.32
C LEU A 301 19.40 -5.39 24.88
N SER A 302 19.25 -5.59 26.19
CA SER A 302 17.93 -5.67 26.81
C SER A 302 17.14 -4.36 26.63
N LYS A 303 17.78 -3.21 26.88
CA LYS A 303 17.19 -1.89 26.63
C LYS A 303 16.87 -1.66 25.15
N PHE A 304 17.74 -2.11 24.26
CA PHE A 304 17.50 -2.00 22.82
C PHE A 304 16.26 -2.81 22.40
N LEU A 305 16.09 -4.02 22.92
CA LEU A 305 14.95 -4.88 22.62
C LEU A 305 13.63 -4.30 23.13
N GLU A 306 13.60 -3.73 24.34
CA GLU A 306 12.42 -3.06 24.91
C GLU A 306 11.93 -1.86 24.07
N GLY A 307 12.83 -1.20 23.34
CA GLY A 307 12.48 -0.07 22.46
C GLY A 307 12.05 -0.46 21.04
N ASN A 308 12.22 -1.73 20.65
CA ASN A 308 12.05 -2.19 19.27
C ASN A 308 11.05 -3.34 19.10
N PHE A 309 10.35 -3.73 20.18
CA PHE A 309 9.27 -4.73 20.19
C PHE A 309 8.15 -4.33 21.16
#